data_AF-A0A4R5LBM0-F1
#
_entry.id   AF-A0A4R5LBM0-F1
#
_cell.length_a   1.000
_cell.length_b   1.000
_cell.length_c   1.000
_cell.angle_alpha   90.00
_cell.angle_beta   90.00
_cell.angle_gamma   90.00
#
_symmetry.space_group_name_H-M   'P 1'
#
loop_
_entity.id
_entity.type
_entity.pdbx_description
1 polymer ?
#
loop_
_entity_poly.entity_id
_entity_poly.type
_entity_poly.pdbx_seq_one_letter_code
_entity_poly.pdbx_strand_id
1 'polypeptide(L)' 'MATLEALRIVLDDPHTPEIIRNHVIDSLQYALRNHGQVFAAKEIEWLATWDDARIPLAASKELRRRVDQG' A
#
# COMPACT_ATOMS: atom_id res chain seq x y z
N MET A 1 -0.38 -5.17 -10.29
CA MET A 1 0.58 -4.07 -10.60
C MET A 1 -0.09 -2.84 -11.21
N ALA A 2 -0.65 -2.89 -12.42
CA ALA A 2 -1.16 -1.70 -13.13
C ALA A 2 -2.03 -0.76 -12.27
N THR A 3 -2.93 -1.30 -11.45
CA THR A 3 -3.76 -0.49 -10.53
C THR A 3 -2.93 0.24 -9.47
N LEU A 4 -1.97 -0.43 -8.83
CA LEU A 4 -1.13 0.18 -7.80
C LEU A 4 -0.15 1.20 -8.40
N GLU A 5 0.30 0.99 -9.63
CA GLU A 5 1.07 1.99 -10.39
C GLU A 5 0.25 3.24 -10.68
N ALA A 6 -1.02 3.10 -11.08
CA ALA A 6 -1.91 4.23 -11.25
C ALA A 6 -2.13 5.00 -9.93
N LEU A 7 -2.27 4.30 -8.81
CA LEU A 7 -2.37 4.94 -7.49
C LEU A 7 -1.06 5.66 -7.12
N ARG A 8 0.10 5.08 -7.42
CA ARG A 8 1.40 5.73 -7.19
C ARG A 8 1.50 7.04 -7.96
N ILE A 9 1.11 7.06 -9.23
CA ILE A 9 1.08 8.27 -10.05
C ILE A 9 0.19 9.35 -9.42
N VAL A 10 -0.99 8.99 -8.92
CA VAL A 10 -1.88 9.93 -8.21
C VAL A 10 -1.21 10.50 -6.95
N LEU A 11 -0.47 9.67 -6.20
CA LEU A 11 0.23 10.10 -4.99
C LEU A 11 1.49 10.94 -5.27
N ASP A 12 2.13 10.77 -6.42
CA ASP A 12 3.33 11.51 -6.80
C ASP A 12 3.00 12.84 -7.52
N ASP A 13 1.84 12.94 -8.18
CA ASP A 13 1.45 14.16 -8.91
C ASP A 13 1.18 15.31 -7.93
N PRO A 14 1.94 16.41 -7.90
CA PRO A 14 1.75 17.54 -6.97
C PRO A 14 0.41 18.26 -7.12
N HIS A 15 -0.30 18.08 -8.24
CA HIS A 15 -1.61 18.68 -8.47
C HIS A 15 -2.77 17.87 -7.87
N THR A 16 -2.54 16.63 -7.44
CA THR A 16 -3.55 15.83 -6.75
C THR A 16 -3.96 16.50 -5.43
N PRO A 17 -5.27 16.79 -5.23
CA PRO A 17 -5.77 17.33 -3.98
C PRO A 17 -5.44 16.43 -2.78
N GLU A 18 -5.10 17.04 -1.64
CA GLU A 18 -4.70 16.31 -0.43
C GLU A 18 -5.77 15.30 0.03
N ILE A 19 -7.05 15.64 -0.09
CA ILE A 19 -8.16 14.74 0.23
C ILE A 19 -8.12 13.43 -0.57
N ILE A 20 -7.72 13.49 -1.85
CA ILE A 20 -7.61 12.32 -2.71
C ILE A 20 -6.39 11.48 -2.32
N ARG A 21 -5.24 12.12 -2.04
CA ARG A 21 -4.05 11.40 -1.57
C ARG A 21 -4.34 10.65 -0.28
N ASN A 22 -4.93 11.34 0.70
CA ASN A 22 -5.29 10.73 1.98
C ASN A 22 -6.28 9.58 1.78
N HIS A 23 -7.30 9.74 0.92
CA HIS A 23 -8.23 8.66 0.65
C HIS A 23 -7.57 7.42 0.04
N VAL A 24 -6.63 7.59 -0.91
CA VAL A 24 -5.87 6.49 -1.50
C VAL A 24 -5.01 5.79 -0.44
N ILE A 25 -4.28 6.56 0.37
CA ILE A 25 -3.39 6.03 1.41
C ILE A 25 -4.18 5.26 2.48
N ASP A 26 -5.27 5.84 2.96
CA ASP A 26 -6.11 5.22 3.99
C ASP A 26 -6.78 3.94 3.46
N SER A 27 -7.22 3.95 2.20
CA SER A 27 -7.81 2.77 1.54
C SER A 27 -6.79 1.65 1.35
N LEU A 28 -5.56 1.97 0.93
CA LEU A 28 -4.47 1.00 0.80
C LEU A 28 -4.05 0.44 2.16
N GLN A 29 -3.94 1.31 3.18
CA GLN A 29 -3.64 0.88 4.54
C GLN A 29 -4.71 -0.07 5.07
N TYR A 30 -5.99 0.25 4.86
CA TYR A 30 -7.10 -0.61 5.26
C TYR A 30 -7.05 -1.97 4.55
N ALA A 31 -6.84 -1.97 3.23
CA ALA A 31 -6.75 -3.20 2.45
C ALA A 31 -5.59 -4.09 2.91
N LEU A 32 -4.40 -3.52 3.14
CA LEU A 32 -3.24 -4.25 3.64
C LEU A 32 -3.49 -4.89 5.01
N ARG A 33 -4.19 -4.20 5.92
CA ARG A 33 -4.44 -4.68 7.28
C ARG A 33 -5.52 -5.75 7.37
N ASN A 34 -6.56 -5.66 6.54
CA ASN A 34 -7.77 -6.47 6.69
C ASN A 34 -7.92 -7.52 5.57
N HIS A 35 -7.34 -7.24 4.41
CA HIS A 35 -7.48 -8.05 3.20
C HIS A 35 -6.12 -8.32 2.55
N GLY A 36 -5.04 -8.41 3.33
CA GLY A 36 -3.67 -8.56 2.84
C GLY A 36 -3.47 -9.73 1.87
N GLN A 37 -4.30 -10.78 1.95
CA GLN A 37 -4.29 -11.93 1.02
C GLN A 37 -4.62 -11.60 -0.43
N VAL A 38 -5.26 -10.46 -0.72
CA VAL A 38 -5.59 -10.07 -2.11
C VAL A 38 -4.37 -9.57 -2.89
N PHE A 39 -3.30 -9.22 -2.19
CA PHE A 39 -2.05 -8.75 -2.79
C PHE A 39 -1.10 -9.92 -3.03
N ALA A 40 -0.42 -9.91 -4.18
CA ALA A 40 0.73 -10.78 -4.40
C ALA A 40 1.89 -10.38 -3.46
N ALA A 41 2.80 -11.31 -3.15
CA ALA A 41 3.97 -11.01 -2.30
C ALA A 41 4.79 -9.82 -2.82
N LYS A 42 5.10 -9.83 -4.13
CA LYS A 42 5.81 -8.73 -4.81
C LYS A 42 5.09 -7.37 -4.72
N GLU A 43 3.76 -7.37 -4.66
CA GLU A 43 2.98 -6.12 -4.53
C GLU A 43 3.13 -5.54 -3.13
N ILE A 44 3.15 -6.39 -2.10
CA ILE A 44 3.35 -5.96 -0.72
C ILE A 44 4.79 -5.49 -0.51
N GLU A 45 5.77 -6.22 -1.06
CA GLU A 45 7.17 -5.80 -1.05
C GLU A 45 7.36 -4.43 -1.69
N TRP A 46 6.71 -4.19 -2.84
CA TRP A 46 6.77 -2.89 -3.49
C TRP A 46 6.05 -1.78 -2.69
N LEU A 47 4.87 -2.06 -2.12
CA LEU A 47 4.18 -1.12 -1.22
C LEU A 47 5.01 -0.78 0.02
N ALA A 48 5.88 -1.70 0.47
CA ALA A 48 6.78 -1.46 1.59
C ALA A 48 7.87 -0.40 1.31
N THR A 49 8.07 -0.01 0.04
CA THR A 49 9.05 1.02 -0.35
C THR A 49 8.43 2.38 -0.62
N TRP A 50 7.13 2.57 -0.37
CA TRP A 50 6.45 3.85 -0.66
C TRP A 50 6.75 4.90 0.41
N ASP A 51 6.69 6.19 0.03
CA ASP A 51 7.20 7.28 0.87
C ASP A 51 6.30 7.61 2.08
N ASP A 52 4.97 7.45 1.96
CA ASP A 52 4.07 7.68 3.10
C ASP A 52 4.16 6.51 4.08
N ALA A 53 4.74 6.75 5.25
CA ALA A 53 5.01 5.76 6.30
C ALA A 53 3.81 4.89 6.71
N ARG A 54 2.56 5.33 6.48
CA ARG A 54 1.36 4.55 6.76
C ARG A 54 1.28 3.28 5.91
N ILE A 55 1.79 3.30 4.68
CA ILE A 55 1.78 2.17 3.75
C ILE A 55 2.89 1.17 4.10
N PRO A 56 4.19 1.54 4.21
CA PRO A 56 5.24 0.60 4.62
C PRO A 56 4.99 -0.08 5.94
N LEU A 57 4.42 0.64 6.92
CA LEU A 57 4.09 0.06 8.22
C LEU A 57 3.05 -1.07 8.09
N ALA A 58 2.04 -0.90 7.24
CA ALA A 58 1.01 -1.93 7.02
C ALA A 58 1.54 -3.09 6.17
N ALA A 59 2.29 -2.78 5.10
CA ALA A 59 2.88 -3.77 4.22
C ALA A 59 3.90 -4.68 4.95
N SER A 60 4.78 -4.09 5.76
CA SER A 60 5.77 -4.84 6.54
C SER A 60 5.13 -5.76 7.58
N LYS A 61 3.98 -5.36 8.15
CA LYS A 61 3.21 -6.21 9.06
C LYS A 61 2.61 -7.41 8.33
N GLU A 62 2.07 -7.21 7.13
CA GLU A 62 1.53 -8.32 6.32
C GLU A 62 2.64 -9.27 5.87
N LEU A 63 3.81 -8.77 5.44
CA LEU A 63 4.95 -9.62 5.09
C LEU A 63 5.38 -10.50 6.27
N ARG A 64 5.51 -9.91 7.46
CA ARG A 64 5.82 -10.65 8.69
C ARG A 64 4.77 -11.71 9.00
N ARG A 65 3.48 -11.33 8.92
CA ARG A 65 2.36 -12.26 9.15
C ARG A 65 2.43 -13.48 8.23
N ARG A 66 2.82 -13.30 6.97
CA ARG A 66 2.97 -14.41 6.01
C ARG A 66 4.13 -15.34 6.34
N VAL A 67 5.25 -14.80 6.82
CA VAL A 67 6.39 -15.60 7.30
C VAL A 67 5.98 -16.41 8.53
N ASP A 68 5.24 -15.82 9.46
CA ASP A 68 4.80 -16.50 10.69
C ASP A 68 3.72 -17.58 10.44
N GLN A 69 3.08 -17.59 9.25
CA GLN A 69 2.01 -18.53 8.86
C GLN A 69 2.47 -19.63 7.89
N GLY A 70 3.69 -19.54 7.35
CA GLY A 70 4.28 -20.54 6.45
C GLY A 70 5.17 -21.53 7.20
#